data_AF-A0A183HV23-F1
#
_entry.id   AF-A0A183HV23-F1
#
_cell.length_a   1.000
_cell.length_b   1.000
_cell.length_c   1.000
_cell.angle_alpha   90.00
_cell.angle_beta   90.00
_cell.angle_gamma   90.00
#
_symmetry.space_group_name_H-M   'P 1'
#
loop_
_entity.id
_entity.type
_entity.pdbx_description
1 polymer ?
#
loop_
_entity_poly.entity_id
_entity_poly.type
_entity_poly.pdbx_seq_one_letter_code
_entity_poly.pdbx_strand_id
1 'polypeptide(L)'
;MSIRIIIIQNYLLLTFTLIHCSLNYTIETFPDSLVRSDLCGINSPGFVCDPDRVLARFNRTFSGAEYLSQHLQQIRYATNCSCPNEDKSYGNCTAIDPHGYTLSIAVMRSIEMNNDMMNSGNLNDTFRIFADNLRRRQNRGQCADDVLIVLIADWRA
;
A
#
# COMPACT_ATOMS: atom_id res chain seq x y z
N MET A 1 54.13 -1.55 42.01
CA MET A 1 53.03 -0.59 41.75
C MET A 1 52.22 -1.13 40.58
N SER A 2 50.95 -1.45 40.79
CA SER A 2 50.08 -2.04 39.77
C SER A 2 49.05 -1.00 39.36
N ILE A 3 49.05 -0.59 38.09
CA ILE A 3 48.06 0.35 37.55
C ILE A 3 46.88 -0.49 37.03
N ARG A 4 45.69 -0.30 37.58
CA ARG A 4 44.45 -0.86 37.04
C ARG A 4 43.76 0.20 36.20
N ILE A 5 43.69 -0.02 34.89
CA ILE A 5 42.90 0.80 33.98
C ILE A 5 41.48 0.23 33.99
N ILE A 6 40.52 1.01 34.48
CA ILE A 6 39.10 0.67 34.46
C ILE A 6 38.53 1.24 33.16
N ILE A 7 38.25 0.38 32.19
CA ILE A 7 37.51 0.74 30.98
C ILE A 7 36.03 0.78 31.36
N ILE A 8 35.47 1.98 31.55
CA ILE A 8 34.03 2.17 31.76
C ILE A 8 33.37 2.09 30.38
N GLN A 9 32.89 0.90 30.02
CA GLN A 9 32.15 0.67 28.79
C GLN A 9 30.71 1.20 28.96
N ASN A 10 30.49 2.42 28.48
CA ASN A 10 29.18 3.07 28.42
C ASN A 10 28.26 2.33 27.43
N TYR A 11 27.44 1.40 27.92
CA TYR A 11 26.32 0.83 27.17
C TYR A 11 25.13 1.79 27.25
N LEU A 12 25.10 2.77 26.35
CA LEU A 12 23.92 3.60 26.12
C LEU A 12 22.89 2.78 25.33
N LEU A 13 22.05 2.03 26.05
CA LEU A 13 20.88 1.36 25.49
C LEU A 13 19.83 2.41 25.12
N LEU A 14 19.84 2.86 23.87
CA LEU A 14 18.74 3.61 23.26
C LEU A 14 17.57 2.65 23.02
N THR A 15 16.74 2.45 24.04
CA THR A 15 15.41 1.86 23.84
C THR A 15 14.51 2.89 23.18
N PHE A 16 14.58 3.00 21.86
CA PHE A 16 13.49 3.61 21.10
C PHE A 16 12.27 2.72 21.23
N THR A 17 11.40 3.02 22.18
CA THR A 17 10.02 2.56 22.12
C THR A 17 9.41 3.24 20.89
N LEU A 18 9.41 2.53 19.76
CA LEU A 18 8.58 2.86 18.61
C LEU A 18 7.15 2.84 19.12
N ILE A 19 6.62 4.02 19.44
CA ILE A 19 5.19 4.23 19.59
C ILE A 19 4.61 3.84 18.23
N HIS A 20 4.16 2.59 18.11
CA HIS A 20 3.27 2.20 17.03
C HIS A 20 1.95 2.91 17.33
N CYS A 21 1.86 4.18 16.94
CA CYS A 21 0.56 4.76 16.70
C CYS A 21 -0.07 3.86 15.65
N SER A 22 -1.07 3.07 16.03
CA SER A 22 -1.99 2.49 15.07
C SER A 22 -2.68 3.67 14.40
N LEU A 23 -2.12 4.15 13.28
CA LEU A 23 -2.80 5.14 12.48
C LEU A 23 -4.01 4.44 11.89
N ASN A 24 -5.20 4.87 12.28
CA ASN A 24 -6.39 4.50 11.54
C ASN A 24 -6.33 5.27 10.22
N TYR A 25 -6.22 4.57 9.10
CA TYR A 25 -6.13 5.25 7.80
C TYR A 25 -7.50 5.70 7.32
N THR A 26 -7.58 6.97 6.91
CA THR A 26 -8.64 7.47 6.02
C THR A 26 -8.21 7.33 4.56
N ILE A 27 -9.15 7.57 3.64
CA ILE A 27 -8.88 7.64 2.20
C ILE A 27 -7.75 8.64 1.90
N GLU A 28 -7.74 9.80 2.58
CA GLU A 28 -6.78 10.87 2.32
C GLU A 28 -5.40 10.60 2.91
N THR A 29 -5.35 9.93 4.06
CA THR A 29 -4.09 9.69 4.79
C THR A 29 -3.38 8.42 4.35
N PHE A 30 -4.06 7.48 3.69
CA PHE A 30 -3.41 6.26 3.21
C PHE A 30 -2.32 6.62 2.17
N PRO A 31 -1.08 6.11 2.29
CA PRO A 31 -0.01 6.50 1.39
C PRO A 31 -0.19 5.94 -0.03
N ASP A 32 0.29 6.67 -1.03
CA ASP A 32 0.38 6.20 -2.40
C ASP A 32 1.78 5.62 -2.68
N SER A 33 1.86 4.31 -2.88
CA SER A 33 3.13 3.61 -3.13
C SER A 33 3.85 4.00 -4.42
N LEU A 34 3.20 4.69 -5.37
CA LEU A 34 3.87 5.23 -6.56
C LEU A 34 4.54 6.60 -6.29
N VAL A 35 4.09 7.31 -5.26
CA VAL A 35 4.57 8.66 -4.90
C VAL A 35 5.46 8.64 -3.65
N ARG A 36 5.06 7.87 -2.63
CA ARG A 36 5.68 7.77 -1.30
C ARG A 36 5.90 6.30 -0.93
N SER A 37 6.74 5.62 -1.71
CA SER A 37 7.12 4.23 -1.50
C SER A 37 7.68 3.97 -0.10
N ASP A 38 8.41 4.95 0.44
CA ASP A 38 8.99 4.94 1.80
C ASP A 38 7.94 4.73 2.89
N LEU A 39 6.77 5.35 2.75
CA LEU A 39 5.66 5.22 3.71
C LEU A 39 4.92 3.89 3.57
N CYS A 40 5.09 3.19 2.44
CA CYS A 40 4.42 1.94 2.11
C CYS A 40 5.23 0.68 2.44
N GLY A 41 6.40 0.82 3.08
CA GLY A 41 7.25 -0.31 3.43
C GLY A 41 7.98 -0.95 2.24
N ILE A 42 8.17 -0.19 1.14
CA ILE A 42 8.89 -0.62 -0.07
C ILE A 42 9.95 0.41 -0.48
N ASN A 43 11.04 -0.04 -1.12
CA ASN A 43 12.19 0.85 -1.41
C ASN A 43 12.10 1.61 -2.74
N SER A 44 11.11 1.30 -3.58
CA SER A 44 10.89 1.95 -4.88
C SER A 44 9.40 2.06 -5.18
N PRO A 45 8.98 2.93 -6.13
CA PRO A 45 7.61 2.96 -6.60
C PRO A 45 7.09 1.57 -6.95
N GLY A 46 5.87 1.25 -6.52
CA GLY A 46 5.29 -0.07 -6.68
C GLY A 46 3.78 -0.10 -6.50
N PHE A 47 3.19 -1.28 -6.68
CA PHE A 47 1.73 -1.47 -6.67
C PHE A 47 1.19 -2.05 -5.37
N VAL A 48 2.05 -2.29 -4.38
CA VAL A 48 1.64 -2.72 -3.03
C VAL A 48 2.02 -1.66 -2.02
N CYS A 49 1.10 -1.34 -1.12
CA CYS A 49 1.35 -0.46 0.01
C CYS A 49 1.00 -1.16 1.31
N ASP A 50 1.99 -1.36 2.19
CA ASP A 50 1.84 -2.02 3.50
C ASP A 50 2.52 -1.17 4.59
N PRO A 51 1.97 0.03 4.90
CA PRO A 51 2.56 0.95 5.87
C PRO A 51 2.70 0.36 7.28
N ASP A 52 1.80 -0.56 7.66
CA ASP A 52 1.78 -1.18 8.99
C ASP A 52 2.61 -2.48 9.06
N ARG A 53 3.28 -2.85 7.96
CA ARG A 53 4.13 -4.04 7.84
C ARG A 53 3.39 -5.31 8.28
N VAL A 54 2.15 -5.46 7.83
CA VAL A 54 1.31 -6.65 8.06
C VAL A 54 1.87 -7.84 7.30
N LEU A 55 2.35 -7.62 6.07
CA LEU A 55 2.88 -8.67 5.23
C LEU A 55 4.24 -9.13 5.76
N ALA A 56 4.33 -10.44 6.04
CA ALA A 56 5.59 -11.05 6.41
C ALA A 56 6.64 -10.86 5.31
N ARG A 57 7.89 -10.71 5.74
CA ARG A 57 9.03 -10.61 4.83
C ARG A 57 9.18 -11.90 4.02
N PHE A 58 9.39 -11.78 2.71
CA PHE A 58 9.56 -12.95 1.84
C PHE A 58 10.92 -13.62 2.03
N ASN A 59 12.00 -12.82 2.06
CA ASN A 59 13.35 -13.31 2.32
C ASN A 59 14.26 -12.21 2.91
N ARG A 60 15.57 -12.44 3.03
CA ARG A 60 16.49 -11.45 3.62
C ARG A 60 16.56 -10.11 2.87
N THR A 61 16.18 -10.11 1.59
CA THR A 61 16.27 -8.96 0.70
C THR A 61 14.91 -8.27 0.57
N PHE A 62 13.85 -9.02 0.26
CA PHE A 62 12.54 -8.49 -0.09
C PHE A 62 11.54 -8.55 1.06
N SER A 63 10.87 -7.43 1.32
CA SER A 63 9.62 -7.42 2.08
C SER A 63 8.52 -8.20 1.33
N GLY A 64 7.46 -8.61 2.05
CA GLY A 64 6.31 -9.24 1.39
C GLY A 64 5.65 -8.31 0.36
N ALA A 65 5.60 -7.01 0.69
CA ALA A 65 5.08 -5.98 -0.21
C ALA A 65 5.93 -5.83 -1.49
N GLU A 66 7.27 -5.83 -1.37
CA GLU A 66 8.16 -5.76 -2.54
C GLU A 66 8.01 -6.98 -3.45
N TYR A 67 7.98 -8.18 -2.84
CA TYR A 67 7.80 -9.42 -3.59
C TYR A 67 6.48 -9.42 -4.38
N LEU A 68 5.37 -9.06 -3.73
CA LEU A 68 4.07 -8.96 -4.41
C LEU A 68 4.07 -7.86 -5.48
N SER A 69 4.63 -6.69 -5.18
CA SER A 69 4.69 -5.57 -6.13
C SER A 69 5.41 -5.95 -7.43
N GLN A 70 6.48 -6.74 -7.35
CA GLN A 70 7.16 -7.26 -8.55
C GLN A 70 6.25 -8.14 -9.41
N HIS A 71 5.42 -8.98 -8.79
CA HIS A 71 4.49 -9.85 -9.53
C HIS A 71 3.32 -9.06 -10.13
N LEU A 72 2.78 -8.06 -9.43
CA LEU A 72 1.73 -7.19 -9.99
C LEU A 72 2.26 -6.39 -11.19
N GLN A 73 3.52 -5.94 -11.11
CA GLN A 73 4.19 -5.30 -12.22
C GLN A 73 4.33 -6.25 -13.42
N GLN A 74 4.72 -7.51 -13.20
CA GLN A 74 4.78 -8.52 -14.28
C GLN A 74 3.41 -8.75 -14.92
N ILE A 75 2.33 -8.82 -14.15
CA ILE A 75 0.96 -8.96 -14.69
C ILE A 75 0.62 -7.78 -15.58
N ARG A 76 0.92 -6.56 -15.14
CA ARG A 76 0.71 -5.34 -15.92
C ARG A 76 1.45 -5.36 -17.26
N TYR A 77 2.72 -5.79 -17.28
CA TYR A 77 3.51 -5.90 -18.52
C TYR A 77 3.11 -7.09 -19.41
N ALA A 78 2.56 -8.16 -18.84
CA ALA A 78 2.17 -9.35 -19.58
C ALA A 78 0.74 -9.28 -20.15
N THR A 79 -0.07 -8.34 -19.67
CA THR A 79 -1.44 -8.14 -20.12
C THR A 79 -1.53 -6.96 -21.08
N ASN A 80 -2.55 -6.98 -21.93
CA ASN A 80 -2.81 -5.90 -22.88
C ASN A 80 -4.00 -5.07 -22.41
N CYS A 81 -3.95 -3.79 -22.71
CA CYS A 81 -5.04 -2.87 -22.47
C CYS A 81 -6.27 -3.21 -23.33
N SER A 82 -7.42 -3.50 -22.70
CA SER A 82 -8.68 -3.83 -23.37
C SER A 82 -9.45 -2.60 -23.84
N CYS A 83 -8.77 -1.54 -24.30
CA CYS A 83 -9.44 -0.30 -24.68
C CYS A 83 -10.24 -0.43 -25.98
N PRO A 84 -11.57 -0.18 -25.96
CA PRO A 84 -12.36 0.01 -27.16
C PRO A 84 -11.74 1.09 -28.05
N ASN A 85 -11.89 0.96 -29.37
CA ASN A 85 -11.35 1.96 -30.31
C ASN A 85 -11.97 3.35 -30.12
N GLU A 86 -13.19 3.41 -29.59
CA GLU A 86 -13.88 4.65 -29.22
C GLU A 86 -13.12 5.39 -28.12
N ASP A 87 -12.73 4.71 -27.03
CA ASP A 87 -11.99 5.31 -25.91
C ASP A 87 -10.59 5.78 -26.32
N LYS A 88 -9.96 5.12 -27.29
CA LYS A 88 -8.71 5.60 -27.91
C LYS A 88 -8.92 6.93 -28.63
N SER A 89 -10.05 7.11 -29.32
CA SER A 89 -10.37 8.33 -30.06
C SER A 89 -10.64 9.53 -29.15
N TYR A 90 -11.11 9.29 -27.91
CA TYR A 90 -11.36 10.35 -26.92
C TYR A 90 -10.14 10.66 -26.04
N GLY A 91 -9.01 9.96 -26.23
CA GLY A 91 -7.81 10.15 -25.41
C GLY A 91 -7.91 9.54 -24.01
N ASN A 92 -8.92 8.70 -23.75
CA ASN A 92 -9.12 8.04 -22.46
C ASN A 92 -8.16 6.86 -22.25
N CYS A 93 -7.49 6.42 -23.31
CA CYS A 93 -6.44 5.40 -23.27
C CYS A 93 -5.13 6.00 -23.76
N THR A 94 -4.06 5.82 -23.01
CA THR A 94 -2.74 6.29 -23.44
C THR A 94 -2.26 5.48 -24.64
N ALA A 95 -1.94 6.14 -25.75
CA ALA A 95 -1.40 5.48 -26.94
C ALA A 95 0.09 5.08 -26.80
N ILE A 96 0.78 5.62 -25.79
CA ILE A 96 2.21 5.41 -25.55
C ILE A 96 2.37 4.40 -24.42
N ASP A 97 2.97 3.26 -24.74
CA ASP A 97 3.23 2.12 -23.85
C ASP A 97 1.99 1.63 -23.07
N PRO A 98 0.90 1.23 -23.78
CA PRO A 98 -0.30 0.75 -23.11
C PRO A 98 0.00 -0.61 -22.46
N HIS A 99 0.10 -0.60 -21.14
CA HIS A 99 0.11 -1.82 -20.36
C HIS A 99 -1.32 -2.28 -20.09
N GLY A 100 -1.51 -3.57 -19.87
CA GLY A 100 -2.80 -4.10 -19.45
C GLY A 100 -3.05 -3.86 -17.96
N TYR A 101 -3.93 -4.71 -17.41
CA TYR A 101 -4.48 -4.61 -16.06
C TYR A 101 -3.51 -4.12 -14.99
N THR A 102 -3.81 -2.93 -14.43
CA THR A 102 -3.21 -2.49 -13.19
C THR A 102 -3.88 -3.18 -12.00
N LEU A 103 -3.13 -4.05 -11.34
CA LEU A 103 -3.51 -4.59 -10.05
C LEU A 103 -2.73 -3.87 -8.95
N SER A 104 -3.42 -3.44 -7.90
CA SER A 104 -2.79 -2.85 -6.73
C SER A 104 -3.34 -3.43 -5.42
N ILE A 105 -2.51 -3.40 -4.37
CA ILE A 105 -2.87 -3.93 -3.05
C ILE A 105 -2.57 -2.86 -1.99
N ALA A 106 -3.58 -2.51 -1.21
CA ALA A 106 -3.45 -1.69 -0.02
C ALA A 106 -3.65 -2.59 1.21
N VAL A 107 -2.65 -2.61 2.10
CA VAL A 107 -2.65 -3.41 3.32
C VAL A 107 -2.55 -2.50 4.53
N MET A 108 -3.44 -2.67 5.49
CA MET A 108 -3.42 -1.91 6.74
C MET A 108 -3.97 -2.74 7.89
N ARG A 109 -3.70 -2.34 9.13
CA ARG A 109 -4.28 -2.95 10.32
C ARG A 109 -5.71 -2.50 10.53
N SER A 110 -5.95 -1.21 10.43
CA SER A 110 -7.26 -0.60 10.66
C SER A 110 -7.48 0.62 9.77
N ILE A 111 -8.75 1.02 9.65
CA ILE A 111 -9.16 2.23 8.94
C ILE A 111 -10.03 3.07 9.84
N GLU A 112 -10.00 4.39 9.63
CA GLU A 112 -10.92 5.32 10.28
C GLU A 112 -12.12 5.54 9.37
N MET A 113 -13.30 5.26 9.87
CA MET A 113 -14.55 5.53 9.17
C MET A 113 -15.33 6.56 9.97
N ASN A 114 -15.78 7.64 9.32
CA ASN A 114 -16.65 8.63 9.95
C ASN A 114 -17.93 7.94 10.46
N ASN A 115 -18.29 8.20 11.71
CA ASN A 115 -19.43 7.59 12.40
C ASN A 115 -20.76 7.74 11.63
N ASP A 116 -20.91 8.79 10.81
CA ASP A 116 -22.11 9.01 10.00
C ASP A 116 -22.27 7.98 8.88
N MET A 117 -21.19 7.36 8.39
CA MET A 117 -21.23 6.25 7.43
C MET A 117 -21.47 4.88 8.08
N MET A 118 -21.35 4.78 9.41
CA MET A 118 -21.66 3.56 10.17
C MET A 118 -23.14 3.44 10.53
N ASN A 119 -23.89 4.54 10.50
CA ASN A 119 -25.32 4.54 10.78
C ASN A 119 -26.09 3.99 9.58
N SER A 120 -26.56 2.75 9.72
CA SER A 120 -27.46 1.98 8.84
C SER A 120 -26.80 1.10 7.76
N GLY A 121 -26.34 -0.08 8.16
CA GLY A 121 -26.87 -1.30 7.51
C GLY A 121 -25.93 -2.22 6.72
N ASN A 122 -24.69 -1.87 6.39
CA ASN A 122 -23.81 -2.87 5.75
C ASN A 122 -22.31 -2.49 5.82
N LEU A 123 -21.58 -3.14 6.71
CA LEU A 123 -20.11 -3.02 6.82
C LEU A 123 -19.41 -3.26 5.47
N ASN A 124 -19.92 -4.22 4.69
CA ASN A 124 -19.42 -4.50 3.35
C ASN A 124 -19.56 -3.29 2.41
N ASP A 125 -20.63 -2.51 2.54
CA ASP A 125 -20.82 -1.32 1.72
C ASP A 125 -19.81 -0.24 2.12
N THR A 126 -19.50 -0.10 3.42
CA THR A 126 -18.48 0.86 3.87
C THR A 126 -17.09 0.49 3.36
N PHE A 127 -16.68 -0.78 3.41
CA PHE A 127 -15.40 -1.21 2.84
C PHE A 127 -15.35 -1.03 1.32
N ARG A 128 -16.45 -1.34 0.64
CA ARG A 128 -16.56 -1.11 -0.81
C ARG A 128 -16.38 0.36 -1.14
N ILE A 129 -17.00 1.27 -0.39
CA ILE A 129 -16.86 2.71 -0.60
C ILE A 129 -15.43 3.17 -0.31
N PHE A 130 -14.81 2.69 0.78
CA PHE A 130 -13.42 2.99 1.08
C PHE A 130 -12.49 2.54 -0.06
N ALA A 131 -12.62 1.29 -0.51
CA ALA A 131 -11.80 0.73 -1.58
C ALA A 131 -12.01 1.47 -2.90
N ASP A 132 -13.26 1.77 -3.27
CA ASP A 132 -13.54 2.48 -4.52
C ASP A 132 -13.02 3.93 -4.49
N ASN A 133 -13.18 4.65 -3.37
CA ASN A 133 -12.64 6.00 -3.23
C ASN A 133 -11.10 6.00 -3.23
N LEU A 134 -10.47 5.04 -2.55
CA LEU A 134 -9.01 4.90 -2.55
C LEU A 134 -8.48 4.60 -3.97
N ARG A 135 -9.12 3.68 -4.68
CA ARG A 135 -8.79 3.34 -6.08
C ARG A 135 -8.91 4.57 -6.98
N ARG A 136 -10.03 5.31 -6.90
CA ARG A 136 -10.24 6.54 -7.68
C ARG A 136 -9.21 7.62 -7.36
N ARG A 137 -8.84 7.79 -6.08
CA ARG A 137 -7.83 8.77 -5.67
C ARG A 137 -6.45 8.42 -6.23
N GLN A 138 -6.07 7.15 -6.21
CA GLN A 138 -4.77 6.69 -6.73
C GLN A 138 -4.72 6.61 -8.26
N ASN A 139 -5.88 6.41 -8.92
CA ASN A 139 -6.08 6.45 -10.36
C ASN A 139 -4.96 5.76 -11.17
N ARG A 140 -4.74 4.46 -10.92
CA ARG A 140 -3.58 3.74 -11.45
C ARG A 140 -3.83 3.05 -12.79
N GLY A 141 -5.08 3.06 -13.25
CA GLY A 141 -5.47 2.51 -14.54
C GLY A 141 -5.01 3.36 -15.72
N GLN A 142 -4.86 2.72 -16.87
CA GLN A 142 -4.65 3.38 -18.16
C GLN A 142 -5.87 3.24 -19.08
N CYS A 143 -6.74 2.25 -18.84
CA CYS A 143 -7.87 1.93 -19.69
C CYS A 143 -9.02 1.21 -18.98
N ALA A 144 -9.50 1.81 -17.88
CA ALA A 144 -10.53 1.21 -17.03
C ALA A 144 -10.18 -0.21 -16.55
N ASP A 145 -8.88 -0.46 -16.37
CA ASP A 145 -8.25 -1.75 -16.10
C ASP A 145 -7.69 -1.85 -14.66
N ASP A 146 -8.04 -0.88 -13.82
CA ASP A 146 -7.54 -0.73 -12.44
C ASP A 146 -8.36 -1.54 -11.44
N VAL A 147 -7.70 -2.45 -10.74
CA VAL A 147 -8.26 -3.22 -9.63
C VAL A 147 -7.43 -2.95 -8.39
N LEU A 148 -8.10 -2.52 -7.32
CA LEU A 148 -7.52 -2.36 -6.00
C LEU A 148 -8.05 -3.45 -5.07
N ILE A 149 -7.14 -4.19 -4.45
CA ILE A 149 -7.42 -5.12 -3.36
C ILE A 149 -7.08 -4.42 -2.05
N VAL A 150 -8.05 -4.33 -1.14
CA VAL A 150 -7.85 -3.75 0.21
C VAL A 150 -7.87 -4.89 1.23
N LEU A 151 -6.80 -5.00 2.02
CA LEU A 151 -6.67 -5.96 3.11
C LEU A 151 -6.56 -5.24 4.45
N ILE A 152 -7.45 -5.60 5.39
CA ILE A 152 -7.53 -5.01 6.73
C ILE A 152 -7.32 -6.13 7.74
N ALA A 153 -6.22 -6.07 8.48
CA ALA A 153 -5.75 -7.19 9.31
C ALA A 153 -6.37 -7.25 10.71
N ASP A 154 -6.51 -6.10 11.38
CA ASP A 154 -6.97 -5.99 12.77
C ASP A 154 -8.44 -5.53 12.82
N TRP A 155 -9.27 -6.12 11.96
CA TRP A 155 -10.71 -5.85 11.96
C TRP A 155 -11.36 -6.44 13.22
N ARG A 156 -11.98 -5.57 14.04
CA ARG A 156 -12.85 -5.98 15.13
C ARG A 156 -14.30 -5.90 14.65
N ALA A 157 -14.94 -7.06 14.53
CA ALA A 157 -16.39 -7.18 14.32
C ALA A 157 -17.16 -6.91 15.62
#